data_AF-A0A4V3WU27-F1
#
_entry.id   AF-A0A4V3WU27-F1
#
_cell.length_a   1.000
_cell.length_b   1.000
_cell.length_c   1.000
_cell.angle_alpha   90.00
_cell.angle_beta   90.00
_cell.angle_gamma   90.00
#
_symmetry.space_group_name_H-M   'P 1'
#
loop_
_entity.id
_entity.type
_entity.pdbx_description
1 polymer ?
#
loop_
_entity_poly.entity_id
_entity_poly.type
_entity_poly.pdbx_seq_one_letter_code
_entity_poly.pdbx_strand_id
1 'polypeptide(L)'
;MGASAALWWPAFTLGAWGTLFFDQLLTVWVIATAALVIVLVQPRGFRHRIRTALALAVPSIWLVLGFALNEATDDVLVILVDAVGIASAIIGIPFTIWVLVRILWPDFGAGVTRSRRAILLIAVAVITIGCYLLGVYQASFLTCEDFEISGNSDPPGCVHAPAN
;
A
#
# COMPACT_ATOMS: atom_id res chain seq x y z
N MET A 1 -14.81 -6.67 -5.90
CA MET A 1 -14.04 -7.88 -5.57
C MET A 1 -12.54 -7.68 -5.83
N GLY A 2 -12.13 -7.08 -6.95
CA GLY A 2 -10.70 -6.82 -7.22
C GLY A 2 -9.96 -5.96 -6.18
N ALA A 3 -10.61 -4.94 -5.59
CA ALA A 3 -9.96 -4.09 -4.58
C ALA A 3 -9.62 -4.85 -3.28
N SER A 4 -10.53 -5.69 -2.80
CA SER A 4 -10.29 -6.56 -1.63
C SER A 4 -9.19 -7.59 -1.90
N ALA A 5 -9.15 -8.13 -3.13
CA ALA A 5 -8.10 -9.05 -3.59
C ALA A 5 -6.74 -8.36 -3.84
N ALA A 6 -6.69 -7.04 -3.95
CA ALA A 6 -5.44 -6.29 -3.96
C ALA A 6 -4.98 -5.90 -2.54
N LEU A 7 -5.93 -5.70 -1.61
CA LEU A 7 -5.67 -5.20 -0.26
C LEU A 7 -5.39 -6.28 0.78
N TRP A 8 -5.82 -7.52 0.55
CA TRP A 8 -5.68 -8.59 1.54
C TRP A 8 -4.21 -8.86 1.90
N TRP A 9 -3.30 -8.90 0.91
CA TRP A 9 -1.89 -9.23 1.13
C TRP A 9 -1.14 -8.12 1.90
N PRO A 10 -1.19 -6.84 1.50
CA PRO A 10 -0.61 -5.76 2.30
C PRO A 10 -1.19 -5.68 3.72
N ALA A 11 -2.49 -5.92 3.88
CA ALA A 11 -3.13 -5.88 5.20
C ALA A 11 -2.66 -7.03 6.09
N PHE A 12 -2.60 -8.25 5.55
CA PHE A 12 -2.12 -9.43 6.25
C PHE A 12 -0.65 -9.31 6.63
N THR A 13 0.21 -8.90 5.69
CA THR A 13 1.65 -8.75 5.93
C THR A 13 1.94 -7.67 6.97
N LEU A 14 1.20 -6.56 6.95
CA LEU A 14 1.30 -5.54 7.99
C LEU A 14 0.91 -6.11 9.37
N GLY A 15 -0.09 -6.98 9.44
CA GLY A 15 -0.48 -7.63 10.69
C GLY A 15 0.55 -8.65 11.19
N ALA A 16 1.16 -9.42 10.28
CA ALA A 16 2.08 -10.50 10.63
C ALA A 16 3.52 -10.04 10.90
N TRP A 17 4.06 -9.10 10.11
CA TRP A 17 5.44 -8.60 10.25
C TRP A 17 5.52 -7.18 10.83
N GLY A 18 4.39 -6.47 10.97
CA GLY A 18 4.39 -5.08 11.43
C GLY A 18 5.00 -4.08 10.44
N THR A 19 5.32 -4.51 9.22
CA THR A 19 5.99 -3.69 8.20
C THR A 19 5.36 -3.89 6.83
N LEU A 20 5.57 -2.92 5.94
CA LEU A 20 5.25 -3.05 4.53
C LEU A 20 6.52 -3.49 3.78
N PHE A 21 6.38 -4.54 2.99
CA PHE A 21 7.44 -5.05 2.16
C PHE A 21 7.69 -4.17 0.93
N PHE A 22 8.88 -4.32 0.35
CA PHE A 22 9.36 -3.52 -0.76
C PHE A 22 8.46 -3.66 -2.00
N ASP A 23 7.85 -4.82 -2.24
CA ASP A 23 6.95 -5.06 -3.37
C ASP A 23 5.71 -4.18 -3.28
N GLN A 24 5.17 -3.93 -2.07
CA GLN A 24 4.03 -3.03 -1.90
C GLN A 24 4.43 -1.57 -2.11
N LEU A 25 5.59 -1.15 -1.57
CA LEU A 25 6.13 0.20 -1.78
C LEU A 25 6.42 0.47 -3.26
N LEU A 26 7.02 -0.48 -3.97
CA LEU A 26 7.29 -0.36 -5.40
C LEU A 26 6.01 -0.42 -6.23
N THR A 27 5.02 -1.22 -5.85
CA THR A 27 3.71 -1.23 -6.52
C THR A 27 3.04 0.14 -6.43
N VAL A 28 3.10 0.77 -5.25
CA VAL A 28 2.62 2.15 -5.05
C VAL A 28 3.34 3.11 -5.98
N TRP A 29 4.67 3.00 -6.06
CA TRP A 29 5.46 3.83 -6.96
C TRP A 29 5.12 3.62 -8.43
N VAL A 30 4.95 2.38 -8.90
CA VAL A 30 4.57 2.08 -10.30
C VAL A 30 3.23 2.71 -10.65
N ILE A 31 2.22 2.53 -9.79
CA ILE A 31 0.87 3.07 -10.01
C ILE A 31 0.90 4.60 -10.01
N ALA A 32 1.61 5.22 -9.07
CA ALA A 32 1.72 6.67 -8.98
C ALA A 32 2.46 7.25 -10.20
N THR A 33 3.54 6.62 -10.64
CA THR A 33 4.30 7.06 -11.82
C THR A 33 3.48 6.94 -13.10
N ALA A 34 2.75 5.83 -13.28
CA ALA A 34 1.85 5.66 -14.42
C ALA A 34 0.75 6.73 -14.44
N ALA A 35 0.11 6.98 -13.30
CA ALA A 35 -0.90 8.04 -13.17
C ALA A 35 -0.29 9.44 -13.42
N LEU A 36 0.94 9.70 -12.98
CA LEU A 36 1.65 10.95 -13.24
C LEU A 36 1.82 11.18 -14.73
N VAL A 37 2.31 10.17 -15.46
CA VAL A 37 2.47 10.23 -16.92
C VAL A 37 1.15 10.54 -17.60
N ILE A 38 0.06 9.88 -17.21
CA ILE A 38 -1.28 10.15 -17.76
C ILE A 38 -1.70 11.61 -17.53
N VAL A 39 -1.50 12.14 -16.33
CA VAL A 39 -1.81 13.54 -15.97
C VAL A 39 -0.92 14.53 -16.73
N LEU A 40 0.32 14.15 -17.07
CA LEU A 40 1.24 14.98 -17.85
C LEU A 40 0.92 14.96 -19.35
N VAL A 41 0.46 13.83 -19.91
CA VAL A 41 0.16 13.69 -21.34
C VAL A 41 -1.23 14.22 -21.71
N GLN A 42 -2.20 14.25 -20.79
CA GLN A 42 -3.57 14.68 -21.11
C GLN A 42 -3.65 16.17 -21.53
N PRO A 43 -4.20 16.49 -22.73
CA PRO A 43 -4.08 17.84 -23.31
C PRO A 43 -4.77 18.98 -22.58
N ARG A 44 -5.94 18.81 -21.90
CA ARG A 44 -6.66 19.91 -21.22
C ARG A 44 -7.61 19.40 -20.12
N GLY A 45 -7.81 20.18 -19.05
CA GLY A 45 -9.05 20.13 -18.24
C GLY A 45 -8.97 19.77 -16.75
N PHE A 46 -7.81 19.43 -16.18
CA PHE A 46 -7.74 19.11 -14.75
C PHE A 46 -7.56 20.37 -13.88
N ARG A 47 -8.65 20.84 -13.25
CA ARG A 47 -8.68 22.01 -12.34
C ARG A 47 -7.64 21.96 -11.20
N HIS A 48 -7.12 20.76 -10.90
CA HIS A 48 -6.12 20.53 -9.86
C HIS A 48 -4.86 19.81 -10.36
N ARG A 49 -4.54 19.89 -11.68
CA ARG A 49 -3.44 19.16 -12.32
C ARG A 49 -2.12 19.22 -11.56
N ILE A 50 -1.70 20.41 -11.14
CA ILE A 50 -0.42 20.61 -10.43
C ILE A 50 -0.44 19.91 -9.06
N ARG A 51 -1.53 20.04 -8.28
CA ARG A 51 -1.64 19.38 -6.97
C ARG A 51 -1.65 17.86 -7.11
N THR A 52 -2.37 17.34 -8.09
CA THR A 52 -2.40 15.91 -8.38
C THR A 52 -1.04 15.40 -8.85
N ALA A 53 -0.35 16.13 -9.73
CA ALA A 53 0.99 15.78 -10.18
C ALA A 53 2.02 15.82 -9.02
N LEU A 54 1.96 16.82 -8.14
CA LEU A 54 2.82 16.89 -6.96
C LEU A 54 2.58 15.72 -6.01
N ALA A 55 1.32 15.38 -5.71
CA ALA A 55 0.98 14.23 -4.88
C ALA A 55 1.46 12.90 -5.49
N LEU A 56 1.36 12.78 -6.82
CA LEU A 56 1.82 11.61 -7.57
C LEU A 56 3.33 11.51 -7.69
N ALA A 57 4.05 12.63 -7.58
CA ALA A 57 5.50 12.64 -7.57
C ALA A 57 6.10 12.21 -6.23
N VAL A 58 5.32 12.23 -5.13
CA VAL A 58 5.81 11.90 -3.78
C VAL A 58 6.57 10.55 -3.72
N PRO A 59 6.05 9.43 -4.26
CA PRO A 59 6.78 8.16 -4.22
C PRO A 59 8.09 8.19 -5.02
N SER A 60 8.12 8.94 -6.13
CA SER A 60 9.34 9.12 -6.93
C SER A 60 10.36 9.98 -6.18
N ILE A 61 9.92 11.02 -5.49
CA ILE A 61 10.78 11.86 -4.64
C ILE A 61 11.36 11.01 -3.51
N TRP A 62 10.56 10.17 -2.85
CA TRP A 62 11.03 9.26 -1.81
C TRP A 62 12.13 8.31 -2.31
N LEU A 63 11.95 7.69 -3.49
CA LEU A 63 12.99 6.84 -4.09
C LEU A 63 14.27 7.61 -4.40
N VAL A 64 14.16 8.79 -5.02
CA VAL A 64 15.32 9.64 -5.34
C VAL A 64 16.07 10.04 -4.08
N LEU A 65 15.36 10.40 -3.02
CA LEU A 65 15.95 10.70 -1.72
C LEU A 65 16.63 9.47 -1.11
N GLY A 66 16.02 8.29 -1.19
CA GLY A 66 16.63 7.04 -0.72
C GLY A 66 17.95 6.71 -1.41
N PHE A 67 18.04 6.94 -2.74
CA PHE A 67 19.30 6.79 -3.46
C PHE A 67 20.34 7.87 -3.13
N ALA A 68 19.91 9.13 -3.02
CA ALA A 68 20.82 10.25 -2.77
C ALA A 68 21.40 10.26 -1.36
N LEU A 69 20.72 9.63 -0.40
CA LEU A 69 21.04 9.72 1.03
C LEU A 69 21.54 8.41 1.63
N ASN A 70 21.77 7.41 0.79
CA ASN A 70 22.24 6.08 1.20
C ASN A 70 23.64 6.11 1.87
N GLU A 71 24.41 7.18 1.70
CA GLU A 71 25.72 7.40 2.33
C GLU A 71 25.76 8.60 3.30
N ALA A 72 24.63 9.27 3.53
CA ALA A 72 24.60 10.47 4.37
C ALA A 72 24.58 10.09 5.87
N THR A 73 25.67 10.38 6.57
CA THR A 73 25.79 10.20 8.04
C THR A 73 25.14 11.30 8.88
N ASP A 74 24.44 12.27 8.27
CA ASP A 74 23.80 13.38 8.99
C ASP A 74 22.43 12.97 9.56
N ASP A 75 22.33 12.89 10.89
CA ASP A 75 21.13 12.48 11.64
C ASP A 75 19.86 13.24 11.22
N VAL A 76 19.98 14.53 10.86
CA VAL A 76 18.83 15.37 10.48
C VAL A 76 18.24 14.96 9.12
N LEU A 77 19.09 14.58 8.16
CA LEU A 77 18.60 14.15 6.85
C LEU A 77 17.96 12.75 6.92
N VAL A 78 18.51 11.86 7.75
CA VAL A 78 17.93 10.53 8.01
C VAL A 78 16.52 10.67 8.59
N ILE A 79 16.33 11.55 9.58
CA ILE A 79 15.01 11.84 10.16
C ILE A 79 14.05 12.41 9.10
N LEU A 80 14.53 13.28 8.21
CA LEU A 80 13.69 13.86 7.16
C LEU A 80 13.26 12.80 6.14
N VAL A 81 14.15 11.90 5.72
CA VAL A 81 13.83 10.79 4.82
C VAL A 81 12.82 9.85 5.44
N ASP A 82 13.00 9.51 6.71
CA ASP A 82 12.08 8.65 7.43
C ASP A 82 10.69 9.31 7.56
N ALA A 83 10.65 10.60 7.89
CA ALA A 83 9.42 11.38 7.91
C ALA A 83 8.73 11.45 6.52
N VAL A 84 9.49 11.60 5.44
CA VAL A 84 8.97 11.54 4.06
C VAL A 84 8.50 10.13 3.71
N GLY A 85 9.16 9.09 4.18
CA GLY A 85 8.74 7.69 4.03
C GLY A 85 7.42 7.41 4.74
N ILE A 86 7.30 7.83 6.00
CA ILE A 86 6.06 7.75 6.79
C ILE A 86 4.94 8.55 6.10
N ALA A 87 5.22 9.78 5.67
CA ALA A 87 4.24 10.58 4.92
C ALA A 87 3.83 9.90 3.60
N SER A 88 4.78 9.28 2.90
CA SER A 88 4.54 8.52 1.67
C SER A 88 3.71 7.26 1.94
N ALA A 89 3.87 6.60 3.08
CA ALA A 89 3.01 5.50 3.48
C ALA A 89 1.60 6.00 3.83
N ILE A 90 1.48 7.02 4.68
CA ILE A 90 0.21 7.61 5.11
C ILE A 90 -0.58 8.18 3.93
N ILE A 91 0.08 8.76 2.93
CA ILE A 91 -0.58 9.35 1.75
C ILE A 91 -0.70 8.30 0.64
N GLY A 92 0.35 7.54 0.38
CA GLY A 92 0.46 6.59 -0.72
C GLY A 92 -0.45 5.39 -0.57
N ILE A 93 -0.70 4.90 0.65
CA ILE A 93 -1.64 3.81 0.90
C ILE A 93 -3.09 4.22 0.57
N PRO A 94 -3.66 5.28 1.17
CA PRO A 94 -5.01 5.70 0.80
C PRO A 94 -5.10 6.18 -0.65
N PHE A 95 -4.02 6.76 -1.20
CA PHE A 95 -3.97 7.16 -2.60
C PHE A 95 -3.98 5.96 -3.54
N THR A 96 -3.20 4.91 -3.28
CA THR A 96 -3.21 3.69 -4.08
C THR A 96 -4.50 2.93 -3.94
N ILE A 97 -5.06 2.86 -2.73
CA ILE A 97 -6.42 2.35 -2.53
C ILE A 97 -7.41 3.13 -3.39
N TRP A 98 -7.34 4.47 -3.38
CA TRP A 98 -8.24 5.31 -4.16
C TRP A 98 -8.06 5.13 -5.68
N VAL A 99 -6.82 5.08 -6.16
CA VAL A 99 -6.50 4.86 -7.58
C VAL A 99 -6.92 3.45 -8.01
N LEU A 100 -6.61 2.42 -7.23
CA LEU A 100 -7.00 1.05 -7.51
C LEU A 100 -8.52 0.91 -7.54
N VAL A 101 -9.24 1.50 -6.58
CA VAL A 101 -10.71 1.56 -6.60
C VAL A 101 -11.21 2.24 -7.86
N ARG A 102 -10.56 3.31 -8.32
CA ARG A 102 -10.96 4.04 -9.53
C ARG A 102 -10.64 3.30 -10.82
N ILE A 103 -9.54 2.55 -10.88
CA ILE A 103 -9.11 1.76 -12.05
C ILE A 103 -9.91 0.46 -12.15
N LEU A 104 -10.04 -0.27 -11.05
CA LEU A 104 -10.76 -1.55 -10.98
C LEU A 104 -12.27 -1.35 -11.03
N TRP A 105 -12.75 -0.15 -10.73
CA TRP A 105 -14.15 0.18 -10.68
C TRP A 105 -14.42 1.55 -11.32
N PRO A 106 -14.26 1.67 -12.64
CA PRO A 106 -14.49 2.92 -13.37
C PRO A 106 -15.93 3.45 -13.17
N ASP A 107 -16.89 2.55 -12.97
CA ASP A 107 -18.31 2.86 -12.73
C ASP A 107 -18.60 3.48 -11.35
N PHE A 108 -17.66 3.52 -10.40
CA PHE A 108 -17.86 4.23 -9.13
C PHE A 108 -18.11 5.73 -9.35
N GLY A 109 -17.67 6.29 -10.49
CA GLY A 109 -17.81 7.69 -10.85
C GLY A 109 -19.23 8.10 -11.27
N ALA A 110 -20.01 7.23 -11.92
CA ALA A 110 -21.26 7.62 -12.57
C ALA A 110 -22.46 6.77 -12.07
N GLY A 111 -23.32 7.38 -11.25
CA GLY A 111 -24.67 6.85 -10.97
C GLY A 111 -24.86 6.00 -9.70
N VAL A 112 -23.84 5.76 -8.89
CA VAL A 112 -24.00 4.97 -7.64
C VAL A 112 -24.55 5.84 -6.49
N THR A 113 -25.64 5.41 -5.87
CA THR A 113 -26.24 6.08 -4.69
C THR A 113 -25.27 6.09 -3.51
N ARG A 114 -25.32 7.15 -2.67
CA ARG A 114 -24.42 7.31 -1.50
C ARG A 114 -24.44 6.08 -0.59
N SER A 115 -25.60 5.47 -0.38
CA SER A 115 -25.76 4.28 0.46
C SER A 115 -25.01 3.06 -0.10
N ARG A 116 -25.05 2.85 -1.42
CA ARG A 116 -24.37 1.72 -2.05
C ARG A 116 -22.85 1.90 -2.08
N ARG A 117 -22.37 3.14 -2.22
CA ARG A 117 -20.95 3.49 -2.02
C ARG A 117 -20.51 3.21 -0.58
N ALA A 118 -21.31 3.59 0.42
CA ALA A 118 -21.01 3.33 1.82
C ALA A 118 -20.92 1.83 2.12
N ILE A 119 -21.86 1.02 1.62
CA ILE A 119 -21.83 -0.44 1.78
C ILE A 119 -20.54 -1.04 1.20
N LEU A 120 -20.13 -0.62 0.00
CA LEU A 120 -18.91 -1.12 -0.63
C LEU A 120 -17.66 -0.72 0.15
N LEU A 121 -17.59 0.52 0.64
CA LEU A 121 -16.47 0.97 1.47
C LEU A 121 -16.41 0.21 2.80
N ILE A 122 -17.56 -0.01 3.44
CA ILE A 122 -17.65 -0.80 4.68
C ILE A 122 -17.20 -2.24 4.41
N ALA A 123 -17.64 -2.87 3.32
CA ALA A 123 -17.23 -4.22 2.97
C ALA A 123 -15.71 -4.32 2.76
N VAL A 124 -15.11 -3.37 2.02
CA VAL A 124 -13.65 -3.32 1.82
C VAL A 124 -12.94 -3.11 3.17
N ALA A 125 -13.43 -2.21 4.01
CA ALA A 125 -12.85 -1.95 5.32
C ALA A 125 -12.90 -3.19 6.23
N VAL A 126 -14.04 -3.86 6.30
CA VAL A 126 -14.23 -5.08 7.10
C VAL A 126 -13.29 -6.19 6.63
N ILE A 127 -13.18 -6.42 5.32
CA ILE A 127 -12.26 -7.43 4.78
C ILE A 127 -10.80 -7.07 5.10
N THR A 128 -10.42 -5.80 4.90
CA THR A 128 -9.05 -5.33 5.15
C THR A 128 -8.68 -5.47 6.63
N ILE A 129 -9.57 -5.07 7.54
CA ILE A 129 -9.39 -5.24 8.99
C ILE A 129 -9.32 -6.73 9.35
N GLY A 130 -10.17 -7.57 8.75
CA GLY A 130 -10.13 -9.02 8.91
C GLY A 130 -8.78 -9.61 8.51
N CYS A 131 -8.25 -9.24 7.35
CA CYS A 131 -6.93 -9.68 6.89
C CYS A 131 -5.80 -9.22 7.82
N TYR A 132 -5.85 -7.98 8.31
CA TYR A 132 -4.90 -7.48 9.29
C TYR A 132 -4.93 -8.29 10.60
N LEU A 133 -6.13 -8.55 11.14
CA LEU A 133 -6.29 -9.37 12.34
C LEU A 133 -5.79 -10.80 12.11
N LEU A 134 -6.06 -11.39 10.94
CA LEU A 134 -5.49 -12.69 10.58
C LEU A 134 -3.96 -12.65 10.56
N GLY A 135 -3.34 -11.56 10.12
CA GLY A 135 -1.90 -11.37 10.23
C GLY A 135 -1.41 -11.34 11.69
N VAL A 136 -2.08 -10.56 12.54
CA VAL A 136 -1.72 -10.45 13.98
C VAL A 136 -1.84 -11.80 14.70
N TYR A 137 -2.86 -12.59 14.36
CA TYR A 137 -3.10 -13.91 14.95
C TYR A 137 -2.51 -15.07 14.14
N GLN A 138 -1.54 -14.80 13.24
CA GLN A 138 -0.97 -15.80 12.33
C GLN A 138 -0.51 -17.08 13.04
N ALA A 139 0.10 -16.95 14.22
CA ALA A 139 0.63 -18.07 15.01
C ALA A 139 -0.44 -19.06 15.51
N SER A 140 -1.73 -18.71 15.41
CA SER A 140 -2.84 -19.60 15.82
C SER A 140 -3.28 -20.56 14.72
N PHE A 141 -2.91 -20.32 13.45
CA PHE A 141 -3.39 -21.10 12.31
C PHE A 141 -2.33 -21.37 11.23
N LEU A 142 -1.23 -20.62 11.20
CA LEU A 142 -0.07 -20.85 10.33
C LEU A 142 1.15 -21.21 11.16
N THR A 143 1.98 -22.07 10.57
CA THR A 143 3.28 -22.45 11.12
C THR A 143 4.40 -21.71 10.40
N CYS A 144 5.59 -21.65 11.01
CA CYS A 144 6.77 -21.06 10.35
C CYS A 144 7.06 -21.76 9.01
N GLU A 145 6.87 -23.10 8.96
CA GLU A 145 7.07 -23.90 7.77
C GLU A 145 6.13 -23.51 6.61
N ASP A 146 4.91 -23.07 6.90
CA ASP A 146 3.97 -22.57 5.86
C ASP A 146 4.50 -21.28 5.20
N PHE A 147 5.18 -20.43 5.98
CA PHE A 147 5.82 -19.23 5.45
C PHE A 147 7.08 -19.57 4.66
N GLU A 148 7.89 -20.49 5.14
CA GLU A 148 9.10 -20.93 4.44
C GLU A 148 8.78 -21.61 3.09
N ILE A 149 7.77 -22.48 3.06
CA ILE A 149 7.30 -23.15 1.82
C ILE A 149 6.81 -22.12 0.79
N SER A 150 6.19 -21.03 1.24
CA SER A 150 5.76 -19.95 0.36
C SER A 150 6.89 -19.00 -0.04
N GLY A 151 8.13 -19.25 0.42
CA GLY A 151 9.31 -18.44 0.13
C GLY A 151 9.34 -17.12 0.91
N ASN A 152 8.56 -17.00 1.98
CA ASN A 152 8.54 -15.84 2.86
C ASN A 152 9.47 -16.06 4.05
N SER A 153 9.95 -14.96 4.66
CA SER A 153 10.68 -15.00 5.92
C SER A 153 9.75 -15.20 7.11
N ASP A 154 10.20 -15.91 8.14
CA ASP A 154 9.42 -16.17 9.35
C ASP A 154 8.90 -14.87 10.02
N PRO A 155 7.59 -14.76 10.26
CA PRO A 155 7.04 -13.64 11.01
C PRO A 155 7.43 -13.73 12.50
N PRO A 156 7.55 -12.58 13.20
CA PRO A 156 7.86 -12.55 14.62
C PRO A 156 6.85 -13.39 15.43
N GLY A 157 7.35 -14.30 16.27
CA GLY A 157 6.50 -15.13 17.13
C GLY A 157 5.73 -16.23 16.39
N CYS A 158 6.16 -16.64 15.19
CA CYS A 158 5.65 -17.85 14.54
C CYS A 158 5.94 -19.09 15.39
N VAL A 159 5.08 -20.10 15.26
CA VAL A 159 5.19 -21.37 15.98
C VAL A 159 5.52 -22.46 14.98
N HIS A 160 6.57 -23.23 15.25
CA HIS A 160 6.96 -24.36 14.42
C HIS A 160 5.95 -25.51 14.55
N ALA A 161 5.72 -26.22 13.45
CA ALA A 161 4.94 -27.44 13.48
C ALA A 161 5.59 -28.46 14.45
N PRO A 162 4.79 -29.23 15.22
CA PRO A 162 5.34 -30.27 16.08
C PRO A 162 6.12 -31.28 15.24
N ALA A 163 7.36 -31.58 15.65
CA ALA A 163 8.18 -32.59 15.01
C ALA A 163 7.50 -33.96 15.15
N ASN A 164 7.05 -34.50 14.03
CA ASN A 164 6.53 -35.87 13.93
C ASN A 164 7.67 -36.86 13.73
#